data_AF-A0A4Q3XMN0-F1
#
_entry.id   AF-A0A4Q3XMN0-F1
#
_cell.length_a   1.000
_cell.length_b   1.000
_cell.length_c   1.000
_cell.angle_alpha   90.00
_cell.angle_beta   90.00
_cell.angle_gamma   90.00
#
_symmetry.space_group_name_H-M   'P 1'
#
loop_
_entity.id
_entity.type
_entity.pdbx_description
1 polymer ?
#
loop_
_entity_poly.entity_id
_entity_poly.type
_entity_poly.pdbx_seq_one_letter_code
_entity_poly.pdbx_strand_id
1 'polypeptide(L)'
;MHFAALFALAALADPYCSEVAKLAEGAREPIPFQTMRDANYKPQLLTAGCFPGGVGYFCQQSLLPPEVTGPGTAKRLAACLPDAKITVEKRVPNVSETVVTGSGLEISVEESGSDGAKAGRILRIQITADR
;
A
#
# COMPACT_ATOMS: atom_id res chain seq x y z
N MET A 1 -9.12 27.66 15.78
CA MET A 1 -9.18 26.64 14.71
C MET A 1 -7.91 26.71 13.85
N HIS A 2 -6.75 26.23 14.32
CA HIS A 2 -5.48 26.36 13.57
C HIS A 2 -4.60 25.09 13.60
N PHE A 3 -5.13 23.95 14.05
CA PHE A 3 -4.34 22.70 14.16
C PHE A 3 -4.53 21.73 12.97
N ALA A 4 -5.53 21.95 12.10
CA ALA A 4 -5.79 21.04 10.98
C ALA A 4 -4.80 21.21 9.81
N ALA A 5 -4.27 22.42 9.59
CA ALA A 5 -3.39 22.70 8.46
C ALA A 5 -1.97 22.11 8.64
N LEU A 6 -1.49 21.97 9.88
CA LEU A 6 -0.14 21.46 10.17
C LEU A 6 -0.02 19.95 9.93
N PHE A 7 -1.09 19.18 10.15
CA PHE A 7 -1.08 17.74 9.87
C PHE A 7 -1.02 17.43 8.36
N ALA A 8 -1.66 18.26 7.53
CA ALA A 8 -1.63 18.09 6.08
C ALA A 8 -0.23 18.32 5.47
N LEU A 9 0.55 19.26 6.02
CA LEU A 9 1.91 19.56 5.57
C LEU A 9 2.92 18.48 5.98
N ALA A 10 2.75 17.84 7.14
CA ALA A 10 3.61 16.74 7.58
C ALA A 10 3.40 15.46 6.75
N ALA A 11 2.17 15.19 6.32
CA ALA A 11 1.87 14.07 5.42
C ALA A 11 2.48 14.27 4.01
N LEU A 12 2.56 15.52 3.53
CA LEU A 12 3.23 15.86 2.27
C LEU A 12 4.77 15.75 2.33
N ALA A 13 5.36 15.76 3.53
CA ALA A 13 6.79 15.58 3.74
C ALA A 13 7.20 14.12 4.02
N ASP A 14 6.25 13.21 4.25
CA ASP A 14 6.55 11.78 4.36
C ASP A 14 6.83 11.20 2.97
N PRO A 15 8.07 10.73 2.69
CA PRO A 15 8.39 10.08 1.42
C PRO A 15 7.41 8.96 1.08
N TYR A 16 6.90 8.24 2.09
CA TYR A 16 5.92 7.18 1.90
C TYR A 16 4.60 7.70 1.30
N CYS A 17 4.07 8.81 1.80
CA CYS A 17 2.84 9.37 1.23
C CYS A 17 3.08 9.98 -0.16
N SER A 18 4.29 10.46 -0.46
CA SER A 18 4.65 10.85 -1.83
C SER A 18 4.61 9.66 -2.80
N GLU A 19 5.08 8.48 -2.37
CA GLU A 19 4.99 7.25 -3.15
C GLU A 19 3.52 6.84 -3.40
N VAL A 20 2.68 6.91 -2.36
CA VAL A 20 1.24 6.61 -2.47
C VAL A 20 0.52 7.61 -3.38
N ALA A 21 0.84 8.90 -3.30
CA ALA A 21 0.26 9.93 -4.15
C ALA A 21 0.57 9.69 -5.63
N LYS A 22 1.83 9.36 -5.97
CA LYS A 22 2.21 9.00 -7.34
C LYS A 22 1.48 7.76 -7.85
N LEU A 23 1.28 6.75 -7.00
CA LEU A 23 0.46 5.60 -7.34
C LEU A 23 -0.99 6.01 -7.64
N ALA A 24 -1.58 6.89 -6.84
CA ALA A 24 -2.94 7.39 -7.07
C ALA A 24 -3.06 8.19 -8.38
N GLU A 25 -2.03 8.96 -8.73
CA GLU A 25 -1.94 9.63 -10.04
C GLU A 25 -1.88 8.61 -11.18
N GLY A 26 -1.00 7.61 -11.08
CA GLY A 26 -0.86 6.56 -12.10
C GLY A 26 -2.12 5.72 -12.29
N ALA A 27 -2.90 5.49 -11.23
CA ALA A 27 -4.15 4.74 -11.31
C ALA A 27 -5.22 5.43 -12.19
N ARG A 28 -5.15 6.77 -12.31
CA ARG A 28 -6.08 7.59 -13.10
C ARG A 28 -5.73 7.68 -14.59
N GLU A 29 -4.56 7.19 -15.00
CA GLU A 29 -4.17 7.12 -16.41
C GLU A 29 -5.18 6.29 -17.22
N PRO A 30 -5.43 6.56 -18.52
CA PRO A 30 -6.34 5.74 -19.32
C PRO A 30 -6.02 4.24 -19.24
N ILE A 31 -4.72 3.91 -19.37
CA ILE A 31 -4.16 2.61 -19.02
C ILE A 31 -3.47 2.78 -17.67
N PRO A 32 -3.96 2.18 -16.58
CA PRO A 32 -3.46 2.49 -15.24
C PRO A 32 -1.98 2.13 -15.12
N PHE A 33 -1.23 3.05 -14.52
CA PHE A 33 0.20 2.97 -14.24
C PHE A 33 1.11 2.88 -15.47
N GLN A 34 0.61 3.17 -16.68
CA GLN A 34 1.38 2.98 -17.90
C GLN A 34 2.68 3.79 -17.89
N THR A 35 2.58 5.08 -17.57
CA THR A 35 3.72 6.00 -17.50
C THR A 35 4.74 5.54 -16.46
N MET A 36 4.27 5.08 -15.30
CA MET A 36 5.12 4.57 -14.23
C MET A 36 5.84 3.27 -14.63
N ARG A 37 5.16 2.37 -15.35
CA ARG A 37 5.75 1.13 -15.87
C ARG A 37 6.83 1.43 -16.91
N ASP A 38 6.55 2.33 -17.84
CA ASP A 38 7.50 2.72 -18.89
C ASP A 38 8.77 3.36 -18.29
N ALA A 39 8.61 4.05 -17.16
CA ALA A 39 9.72 4.63 -16.39
C ALA A 39 10.45 3.64 -15.46
N ASN A 40 10.09 2.35 -15.44
CA ASN A 40 10.59 1.35 -14.47
C ASN A 40 10.47 1.83 -13.01
N TYR A 41 9.41 2.58 -12.71
CA TYR A 41 9.19 3.12 -11.38
C TYR A 41 9.00 2.01 -10.35
N LYS A 42 9.66 2.12 -9.19
CA LYS A 42 9.60 1.14 -8.10
C LYS A 42 9.21 1.83 -6.79
N PRO A 43 7.91 1.88 -6.46
CA PRO A 43 7.44 2.58 -5.28
C PRO A 43 8.06 2.03 -3.99
N GLN A 44 8.55 2.89 -3.10
CA GLN A 44 9.26 2.47 -1.88
C GLN A 44 8.33 2.30 -0.67
N LEU A 45 7.36 1.38 -0.77
CA LEU A 45 6.41 1.09 0.32
C LEU A 45 6.89 0.00 1.30
N LEU A 46 7.82 -0.85 0.86
CA LEU A 46 8.54 -1.84 1.68
C LEU A 46 10.03 -1.77 1.34
N THR A 47 10.89 -2.41 2.14
CA THR A 47 12.36 -2.28 2.02
C THR A 47 12.91 -2.63 0.63
N ALA A 48 12.31 -3.60 -0.07
CA ALA A 48 12.73 -4.01 -1.42
C ALA A 48 12.07 -3.19 -2.55
N GLY A 49 11.18 -2.25 -2.21
CA GLY A 49 10.30 -1.56 -3.15
C GLY A 49 9.20 -2.45 -3.72
N CYS A 50 8.34 -1.84 -4.53
CA CYS A 50 7.30 -2.52 -5.29
C CYS A 50 7.74 -2.70 -6.74
N PHE A 51 7.27 -3.79 -7.33
CA PHE A 51 7.54 -4.17 -8.70
C PHE A 51 6.24 -4.17 -9.49
N PRO A 52 6.26 -3.82 -10.79
CA PRO A 52 5.09 -3.98 -11.63
C PRO A 52 4.68 -5.45 -11.68
N GLY A 53 3.38 -5.72 -11.52
CA GLY A 53 2.83 -7.07 -11.48
C GLY A 53 1.35 -7.07 -11.84
N GLY A 54 0.97 -7.93 -12.79
CA GLY A 54 -0.41 -8.00 -13.29
C GLY A 54 -0.91 -6.63 -13.78
N VAL A 55 -2.01 -6.15 -13.19
CA VAL A 55 -2.65 -4.87 -13.54
C VAL A 55 -2.14 -3.66 -12.74
N GLY A 56 -1.14 -3.83 -11.86
CA GLY A 56 -0.61 -2.74 -11.05
C GLY A 56 0.76 -3.05 -10.45
N TYR A 57 0.89 -2.89 -9.14
CA TYR A 57 2.15 -3.07 -8.40
C TYR A 57 2.01 -4.10 -7.28
N PHE A 58 3.11 -4.77 -6.98
CA PHE A 58 3.21 -5.74 -5.90
C PHE A 58 4.51 -5.52 -5.10
N CYS A 59 4.44 -5.60 -3.79
CA CYS A 59 5.62 -5.75 -2.94
C CYS A 59 5.43 -6.86 -1.91
N GLN A 60 6.57 -7.42 -1.50
CA GLN A 60 6.62 -8.43 -0.46
C GLN A 60 7.84 -8.19 0.42
N GLN A 61 7.67 -8.39 1.72
CA GLN A 61 8.77 -8.42 2.67
C GLN A 61 8.60 -9.62 3.60
N SER A 62 9.64 -10.44 3.69
CA SER A 62 9.75 -11.53 4.65
C SER A 62 10.55 -11.09 5.87
N LEU A 63 10.46 -11.83 6.98
CA LEU A 63 11.16 -11.52 8.24
C LEU A 63 10.81 -10.11 8.73
N LEU A 64 9.52 -9.80 8.80
CA LEU A 64 9.05 -8.48 9.22
C LEU A 64 9.53 -8.13 10.63
N PRO A 65 10.07 -6.92 10.84
CA PRO A 65 10.27 -6.38 12.18
C PRO A 65 8.94 -6.39 12.98
N PRO A 66 8.95 -6.61 14.31
CA PRO A 66 7.74 -6.69 15.14
C PRO A 66 6.77 -5.51 14.97
N GLU A 67 7.30 -4.31 14.75
CA GLU A 67 6.55 -3.08 14.54
C GLU A 67 5.83 -3.01 13.18
N VAL A 68 6.28 -3.78 12.19
CA VAL A 68 5.65 -3.86 10.88
C VAL A 68 4.55 -4.92 10.92
N THR A 69 3.31 -4.46 10.78
CA THR A 69 2.10 -5.30 10.77
C THR A 69 1.23 -4.91 9.58
N GLY A 70 0.40 -5.84 9.11
CA GLY A 70 -0.62 -5.61 8.10
C GLY A 70 -1.59 -4.50 8.49
N PRO A 71 -2.22 -4.56 9.68
CA PRO A 71 -3.09 -3.48 10.15
C PRO A 71 -2.38 -2.13 10.28
N GLY A 72 -1.13 -2.10 10.75
CA GLY A 72 -0.33 -0.88 10.83
C GLY A 72 -0.02 -0.30 9.46
N THR A 73 0.33 -1.15 8.50
CA THR A 73 0.63 -0.76 7.11
C THR A 73 -0.62 -0.25 6.40
N ALA A 74 -1.75 -0.94 6.54
CA ALA A 74 -3.03 -0.49 5.97
C ALA A 74 -3.46 0.88 6.52
N LYS A 75 -3.31 1.12 7.84
CA LYS A 75 -3.55 2.43 8.44
C LYS A 75 -2.63 3.51 7.88
N ARG A 76 -1.35 3.20 7.67
CA ARG A 76 -0.38 4.14 7.08
C ARG A 76 -0.75 4.49 5.64
N LEU A 77 -1.12 3.51 4.82
CA LEU A 77 -1.60 3.73 3.45
C LEU A 77 -2.85 4.62 3.43
N ALA A 78 -3.85 4.30 4.27
CA ALA A 78 -5.07 5.07 4.37
C ALA A 78 -4.83 6.52 4.81
N ALA A 79 -3.86 6.76 5.71
CA ALA A 79 -3.51 8.12 6.14
C ALA A 79 -2.95 9.00 5.01
N CYS A 80 -2.42 8.40 3.94
CA CYS A 80 -1.93 9.12 2.76
C CYS A 80 -3.01 9.39 1.70
N LEU A 81 -4.23 8.87 1.88
CA LEU A 81 -5.32 8.95 0.93
C LEU A 81 -6.51 9.70 1.55
N PRO A 82 -6.90 10.87 1.04
CA PRO A 82 -7.87 11.76 1.70
C PRO A 82 -9.28 11.17 1.85
N ASP A 83 -9.64 10.22 1.00
CA ASP A 83 -10.95 9.56 0.93
C ASP A 83 -10.88 8.07 1.30
N ALA A 84 -9.78 7.63 1.92
CA ALA A 84 -9.56 6.21 2.13
C ALA A 84 -10.57 5.54 3.06
N LYS A 85 -10.88 4.29 2.71
CA LYS A 85 -11.66 3.35 3.51
C LYS A 85 -10.84 2.09 3.72
N ILE A 86 -10.96 1.51 4.91
CA ILE A 86 -10.34 0.23 5.24
C ILE A 86 -11.45 -0.80 5.43
N THR A 87 -11.41 -1.87 4.66
CA THR A 87 -12.25 -3.06 4.82
C THR A 87 -11.38 -4.27 5.14
N VAL A 88 -11.97 -5.28 5.77
CA VAL A 88 -11.34 -6.59 5.94
C VAL A 88 -12.13 -7.58 5.12
N GLU A 89 -11.44 -8.22 4.17
CA GLU A 89 -12.05 -9.12 3.20
C GLU A 89 -11.45 -10.53 3.36
N LYS A 90 -12.28 -11.54 3.16
CA LYS A 90 -11.84 -12.94 3.08
C LYS A 90 -11.93 -13.39 1.63
N ARG A 91 -10.94 -13.00 0.82
CA ARG A 91 -10.88 -13.36 -0.60
C ARG A 91 -10.45 -14.81 -0.82
N VAL A 92 -9.69 -15.38 0.12
CA VAL A 92 -9.21 -16.77 0.12
C VAL A 92 -9.62 -17.46 1.43
N PRO A 93 -9.98 -18.77 1.42
CA PRO A 93 -10.27 -19.50 2.65
C PRO A 93 -9.11 -19.39 3.65
N ASN A 94 -9.42 -18.96 4.87
CA ASN A 94 -8.49 -18.82 6.00
C ASN A 94 -7.41 -17.73 5.84
N VAL A 95 -7.49 -16.85 4.85
CA VAL A 95 -6.66 -15.65 4.75
C VAL A 95 -7.56 -14.43 4.82
N SER A 96 -7.26 -13.54 5.77
CA SER A 96 -7.95 -12.24 5.85
C SER A 96 -7.03 -11.19 5.26
N GLU A 97 -7.51 -10.48 4.26
CA GLU A 97 -6.83 -9.37 3.62
C GLU A 97 -7.43 -8.07 4.15
N THR A 98 -6.58 -7.09 4.47
CA THR A 98 -7.03 -5.73 4.75
C THR A 98 -6.96 -4.94 3.46
N VAL A 99 -8.10 -4.48 2.96
CA VAL A 99 -8.18 -3.72 1.71
C VAL A 99 -8.33 -2.24 2.05
N VAL A 100 -7.47 -1.42 1.46
CA VAL A 100 -7.54 0.04 1.51
C VAL A 100 -7.99 0.54 0.15
N THR A 101 -9.16 1.18 0.08
CA THR A 101 -9.64 1.83 -1.15
C THR A 101 -9.63 3.33 -0.98
N GLY A 102 -9.34 4.09 -2.04
CA GLY A 102 -9.36 5.55 -2.02
C GLY A 102 -8.59 6.17 -3.18
N SER A 103 -9.02 7.34 -3.64
CA SER A 103 -8.35 8.15 -4.67
C SER A 103 -8.11 7.43 -6.00
N GLY A 104 -8.91 6.40 -6.30
CA GLY A 104 -8.79 5.54 -7.48
C GLY A 104 -7.86 4.33 -7.30
N LEU A 105 -7.44 4.02 -6.07
CA LEU A 105 -6.65 2.84 -5.72
C LEU A 105 -7.48 1.82 -4.95
N GLU A 106 -7.18 0.55 -5.22
CA GLU A 106 -7.47 -0.57 -4.31
C GLU A 106 -6.11 -1.18 -3.91
N ILE A 107 -5.87 -1.29 -2.60
CA ILE A 107 -4.62 -1.80 -2.04
C ILE A 107 -4.95 -2.93 -1.07
N SER A 108 -4.66 -4.18 -1.47
CA SER A 108 -4.75 -5.32 -0.56
C SER A 108 -3.47 -5.47 0.24
N VAL A 109 -3.60 -5.64 1.55
CA VAL A 109 -2.52 -5.89 2.50
C VAL A 109 -2.78 -7.23 3.18
N GLU A 110 -1.89 -8.18 2.94
CA GLU A 110 -1.92 -9.51 3.54
C GLU A 110 -0.69 -9.70 4.42
N GLU A 111 -0.92 -10.08 5.68
CA GLU A 111 0.13 -10.55 6.57
C GLU A 111 -0.07 -12.05 6.83
N SER A 112 0.99 -12.84 6.61
CA SER A 112 0.97 -14.29 6.84
C SER A 112 2.25 -14.76 7.55
N GLY A 113 2.23 -16.00 8.03
CA GLY A 113 3.31 -16.57 8.84
C GLY A 113 3.23 -16.18 10.33
N SER A 114 4.27 -16.51 11.07
CA SER A 114 4.37 -16.21 12.51
C SER A 114 5.82 -16.02 12.92
N ASP A 115 6.05 -15.36 14.06
CA ASP A 115 7.41 -15.13 14.58
C ASP A 115 8.15 -16.43 14.93
N GLY A 116 7.42 -17.53 15.13
CA GLY A 116 7.98 -18.87 15.38
C GLY A 116 8.26 -19.70 14.12
N ALA A 117 7.89 -19.24 12.94
CA ALA A 117 8.13 -19.95 11.68
C ALA A 117 9.55 -19.71 11.16
N LYS A 118 10.15 -20.71 10.49
CA LYS A 118 11.49 -20.58 9.88
C LYS A 118 11.62 -19.41 8.90
N ALA A 119 10.51 -18.98 8.28
CA ALA A 119 10.45 -17.85 7.36
C ALA A 119 10.00 -16.53 8.01
N GLY A 120 9.66 -16.54 9.31
CA GLY A 120 9.06 -15.40 10.02
C GLY A 120 7.71 -14.97 9.46
N ARG A 121 7.29 -13.76 9.83
CA ARG A 121 6.12 -13.08 9.25
C ARG A 121 6.46 -12.51 7.87
N ILE A 122 5.48 -12.53 6.98
CA ILE A 122 5.56 -12.04 5.61
C ILE A 122 4.44 -11.02 5.40
N LEU A 123 4.76 -9.87 4.82
CA LEU A 123 3.80 -8.89 4.36
C LEU A 123 3.77 -8.89 2.84
N ARG A 124 2.59 -8.93 2.26
CA ARG A 124 2.33 -8.75 0.83
C ARG A 124 1.41 -7.56 0.66
N ILE A 125 1.73 -6.70 -0.30
CA ILE A 125 0.86 -5.60 -0.71
C ILE A 125 0.65 -5.69 -2.21
N GLN A 126 -0.60 -5.69 -2.61
CA GLN A 126 -1.01 -5.62 -4.01
C GLN A 126 -1.77 -4.32 -4.24
N ILE A 127 -1.37 -3.57 -5.26
CA ILE A 127 -1.91 -2.25 -5.60
C ILE A 127 -2.49 -2.32 -7.00
N THR A 128 -3.75 -1.94 -7.13
CA THR A 128 -4.46 -1.88 -8.40
C THR A 128 -5.23 -0.57 -8.50
N ALA A 129 -5.63 -0.21 -9.73
CA ALA A 129 -6.61 0.85 -9.90
C ALA A 129 -7.99 0.32 -9.49
N ASP A 130 -8.74 1.13 -8.74
CA ASP A 130 -10.14 0.90 -8.38
C ASP A 130 -11.02 1.42 -9.53
N ARG A 131 -11.63 0.53 -10.31
CA ARG A 131 -12.40 0.83 -11.52
C ARG A 131 -13.63 -0.04 -11.66
#